data_AF-A0A930HSD7-F1
#
_entry.id   AF-A0A930HSD7-F1
#
_cell.length_a   1.000
_cell.length_b   1.000
_cell.length_c   1.000
_cell.angle_alpha   90.00
_cell.angle_beta   90.00
_cell.angle_gamma   90.00
#
_symmetry.space_group_name_H-M   'P 1'
#
loop_
_entity.id
_entity.type
_entity.pdbx_description
1 polymer ?
#
loop_
_entity_poly.entity_id
_entity_poly.type
_entity_poly.pdbx_seq_one_letter_code
_entity_poly.pdbx_strand_id
1 'polypeptide(L)'
;DLWEHSTFSLRGSACLPLSEGKRLQLGMEGTLHRLTFDGKKALEEGITNSELPTTKSEGKALGLSLGLQYYGERLSAGIAVTDLFGVHTRIGERYTAQLPPRYSATLSYHIGSDVAWAFVPAIWGSYSQDEKWRSEVRGTLWYHSRIALGSSYRPGEALGLHTRLRLGELSLGYQVERSTRSSSFYHELLLGYTLPHGRTKHTEPRYKSIRLL
;
A
#
# COMPACT_ATOMS: atom_id res chain seq x y z
N ASP A 1 -11.88 12.51 21.48
CA ASP A 1 -10.84 11.49 21.21
C ASP A 1 -10.02 11.22 22.45
N LEU A 2 -10.26 10.04 23.03
CA LEU A 2 -9.55 9.48 24.20
C LEU A 2 -8.34 8.63 23.79
N TRP A 3 -8.31 8.25 22.52
CA TRP A 3 -7.35 7.31 21.93
C TRP A 3 -6.65 7.97 20.76
N GLU A 4 -5.33 7.88 20.72
CA GLU A 4 -4.50 8.33 19.62
C GLU A 4 -3.65 7.16 19.12
N HIS A 5 -3.79 6.85 17.83
CA HIS A 5 -3.00 5.84 17.14
C HIS A 5 -2.05 6.53 16.17
N SER A 6 -0.75 6.26 16.32
CA SER A 6 0.28 6.69 15.37
C SER A 6 1.10 5.50 14.92
N THR A 7 1.36 5.44 13.62
CA THR A 7 2.10 4.34 13.00
C THR A 7 3.23 4.91 12.18
N PHE A 8 4.43 4.42 12.41
CA PHE A 8 5.61 4.73 11.59
C PHE A 8 6.07 3.45 10.90
N SER A 9 6.17 3.46 9.57
CA SER A 9 6.55 2.29 8.78
C SER A 9 7.78 2.58 7.91
N LEU A 10 8.74 1.66 7.91
CA LEU A 10 9.88 1.65 7.00
C LEU A 10 9.76 0.45 6.07
N ARG A 11 9.77 0.70 4.75
CA ARG A 11 9.57 -0.33 3.71
C ARG A 11 10.79 -0.44 2.82
N GLY A 12 11.22 -1.67 2.54
CA GLY A 12 12.27 -1.98 1.58
C GLY A 12 11.79 -3.03 0.59
N SER A 13 12.24 -2.96 -0.66
CA SER A 13 11.95 -4.01 -1.65
C SER A 13 13.14 -4.28 -2.56
N ALA A 14 13.28 -5.52 -3.00
CA ALA A 14 14.28 -5.97 -3.95
C ALA A 14 13.59 -6.64 -5.15
N CYS A 15 14.07 -6.35 -6.35
CA CYS A 15 13.56 -6.93 -7.59
C CYS A 15 14.59 -7.91 -8.15
N LEU A 16 14.19 -9.16 -8.32
CA LEU A 16 14.96 -10.24 -8.90
C LEU A 16 14.43 -10.54 -10.31
N PRO A 17 15.24 -10.32 -11.36
CA PRO A 17 14.87 -10.76 -12.71
C PRO A 17 14.92 -12.29 -12.78
N LEU A 18 13.86 -12.92 -13.30
CA LEU A 18 13.79 -14.38 -13.47
C LEU A 18 14.11 -14.78 -14.92
N SER A 19 13.44 -14.13 -15.88
CA SER A 19 13.64 -14.34 -17.32
C SER A 19 13.24 -13.07 -18.08
N GLU A 20 13.36 -13.07 -19.42
CA GLU A 20 12.76 -12.03 -20.25
C GLU A 20 11.27 -11.89 -19.90
N GLY A 21 10.84 -10.65 -19.61
CA GLY A 21 9.46 -10.32 -19.25
C GLY A 21 8.97 -10.78 -17.87
N LYS A 22 9.79 -11.48 -17.06
CA LYS A 22 9.39 -11.99 -15.74
C LYS A 22 10.30 -11.50 -14.63
N ARG A 23 9.69 -10.97 -13.57
CA ARG A 23 10.40 -10.47 -12.39
C ARG A 23 9.67 -10.84 -11.10
N LEU A 24 10.45 -11.07 -10.07
CA LEU A 24 9.98 -11.35 -8.72
C LEU A 24 10.41 -10.20 -7.81
N GLN A 25 9.49 -9.66 -7.04
CA GLN A 25 9.76 -8.60 -6.08
C GLN A 25 9.52 -9.13 -4.67
N LEU A 26 10.53 -8.99 -3.83
CA LEU A 26 10.48 -9.27 -2.40
C LEU A 26 10.39 -7.94 -1.65
N GLY A 27 9.43 -7.82 -0.74
CA GLY A 27 9.23 -6.66 0.10
C GLY A 27 9.32 -7.02 1.58
N MET A 28 9.88 -6.12 2.37
CA MET A 28 9.80 -6.17 3.83
C MET A 28 9.38 -4.81 4.36
N GLU A 29 8.72 -4.81 5.51
CA GLU A 29 8.30 -3.60 6.21
C GLU A 29 8.45 -3.78 7.71
N GLY A 30 9.16 -2.85 8.35
CA GLY A 30 9.20 -2.72 9.80
C GLY A 30 8.29 -1.58 10.24
N THR A 31 7.37 -1.86 11.15
CA THR A 31 6.35 -0.90 11.60
C THR A 31 6.45 -0.68 13.11
N LEU A 32 6.46 0.57 13.54
CA LEU A 32 6.32 0.96 14.92
C LEU A 32 4.90 1.49 15.14
N HIS A 33 4.13 0.72 15.90
CA HIS A 33 2.80 1.09 16.35
C HIS A 33 2.91 1.77 17.70
N ARG A 34 2.32 2.96 17.81
CA ARG A 34 2.23 3.73 19.05
C ARG A 34 0.77 4.01 19.35
N LEU A 35 0.35 3.58 20.53
CA LEU A 35 -1.01 3.76 21.02
C LEU A 35 -0.95 4.58 22.30
N THR A 36 -1.62 5.72 22.30
CA THR A 36 -1.69 6.62 23.47
C THR A 36 -3.13 6.69 23.94
N PHE A 37 -3.33 6.54 25.25
CA PHE A 37 -4.62 6.65 25.91
C PHE A 37 -4.58 7.76 26.96
N ASP A 38 -5.55 8.67 26.93
CA ASP A 38 -5.68 9.74 27.92
C ASP A 38 -6.72 9.36 28.99
N GLY A 39 -6.24 8.68 30.04
CA GLY A 39 -7.07 8.25 31.15
C GLY A 39 -7.72 9.37 31.97
N LYS A 40 -7.12 10.57 31.99
CA LYS A 40 -7.67 11.71 32.73
C LYS A 40 -8.96 12.21 32.08
N LYS A 41 -8.92 12.33 30.75
CA LYS A 41 -10.09 12.73 29.96
C LYS A 41 -11.18 11.64 29.99
N ALA A 42 -10.80 10.37 30.04
CA ALA A 42 -11.75 9.26 30.17
C ALA A 42 -12.52 9.30 31.50
N LEU A 43 -11.84 9.68 32.59
CA LEU A 43 -12.46 9.90 33.90
C LEU A 43 -13.40 11.12 33.91
N GLU A 44 -13.00 12.22 33.27
CA GLU A 44 -13.85 13.42 33.11
C GLU A 44 -15.11 13.13 32.29
N GLU A 45 -15.04 12.22 31.31
CA GLU A 45 -16.17 11.73 30.52
C GLU A 45 -16.98 10.61 31.22
N GLY A 46 -16.64 10.27 32.47
CA GLY A 46 -17.39 9.31 33.30
C GLY A 46 -17.07 7.83 33.06
N ILE A 47 -16.07 7.51 32.25
CA ILE A 47 -15.67 6.13 31.94
C ILE A 47 -14.85 5.58 33.11
N THR A 48 -15.47 4.71 33.92
CA THR A 48 -14.87 4.07 35.09
C THR A 48 -14.72 2.57 34.85
N ASN A 49 -13.79 2.20 33.97
CA ASN A 49 -13.36 0.81 33.80
C ASN A 49 -12.04 0.59 34.56
N SER A 50 -11.99 -0.40 35.45
CA SER A 50 -10.85 -0.72 36.30
C SER A 50 -9.63 -1.28 35.53
N GLU A 51 -9.83 -1.68 34.27
CA GLU A 51 -8.78 -2.16 33.37
C GLU A 51 -8.11 -1.02 32.59
N LEU A 52 -8.74 0.16 32.52
CA LEU A 52 -8.21 1.31 31.81
C LEU A 52 -7.30 2.16 32.72
N PRO A 53 -6.13 2.61 32.22
CA PRO A 53 -5.26 3.52 32.95
C PRO A 53 -6.00 4.81 33.32
N THR A 54 -5.88 5.26 34.57
CA THR A 54 -6.46 6.54 35.04
C THR A 54 -5.60 7.75 34.68
N THR A 55 -4.41 7.52 34.12
CA THR A 55 -3.44 8.52 33.69
C THR A 55 -3.13 8.37 32.21
N LYS A 56 -2.53 9.42 31.62
CA LYS A 56 -2.05 9.35 30.24
C LYS A 56 -0.97 8.27 30.13
N SER A 57 -1.17 7.31 29.25
CA SER A 57 -0.33 6.13 29.11
C SER A 57 -0.08 5.81 27.63
N GLU A 58 1.11 5.28 27.36
CA GLU A 58 1.57 5.00 26.00
C GLU A 58 2.06 3.56 25.91
N GLY A 59 1.61 2.86 24.88
CA GLY A 59 2.13 1.57 24.45
C GLY A 59 2.83 1.69 23.11
N LYS A 60 3.96 0.99 22.98
CA LYS A 60 4.68 0.84 21.71
C LYS A 60 4.80 -0.63 21.37
N ALA A 61 4.70 -0.95 20.10
CA ALA A 61 4.93 -2.30 19.62
C ALA A 61 5.52 -2.28 18.21
N LEU A 62 6.36 -3.28 17.93
CA LEU A 62 7.03 -3.43 16.64
C LEU A 62 6.35 -4.54 15.86
N GLY A 63 5.99 -4.23 14.62
CA GLY A 63 5.48 -5.15 13.62
C GLY A 63 6.52 -5.41 12.54
N LEU A 64 6.49 -6.62 11.99
CA LEU A 64 7.26 -6.99 10.81
C LEU A 64 6.30 -7.53 9.76
N SER A 65 6.43 -7.05 8.53
CA SER A 65 5.61 -7.49 7.41
C SER A 65 6.49 -7.93 6.25
N LEU A 66 6.01 -8.91 5.49
CA LEU A 66 6.72 -9.50 4.35
C LEU A 66 5.78 -9.59 3.15
N GLY A 67 6.32 -9.36 1.96
CA GLY A 67 5.56 -9.42 0.71
C GLY A 67 6.34 -10.06 -0.42
N LEU A 68 5.63 -10.76 -1.29
CA LEU A 68 6.14 -11.36 -2.51
C LEU A 68 5.21 -10.99 -3.66
N GLN A 69 5.76 -10.46 -4.74
CA GLN A 69 5.01 -10.08 -5.93
C GLN A 69 5.71 -10.61 -7.18
N TYR A 70 5.00 -11.45 -7.92
CA TYR A 70 5.39 -11.90 -9.25
C TYR A 70 4.78 -10.98 -10.31
N TYR A 71 5.60 -10.59 -11.29
CA TYR A 71 5.16 -9.93 -12.51
C TYR A 71 5.62 -10.75 -13.71
N GLY A 72 4.66 -11.26 -14.48
CA GLY A 72 4.89 -11.79 -15.82
C GLY A 72 4.46 -10.81 -16.90
N GLU A 73 4.45 -11.26 -18.15
CA GLU A 73 4.10 -10.44 -19.32
C GLU A 73 2.66 -9.91 -19.28
N ARG A 74 1.72 -10.76 -18.86
CA ARG A 74 0.29 -10.40 -18.74
C ARG A 74 -0.25 -10.56 -17.33
N LEU A 75 0.18 -11.58 -16.60
CA LEU A 75 -0.31 -11.88 -15.26
C LEU A 75 0.65 -11.34 -14.21
N SER A 76 0.12 -10.63 -13.21
CA SER A 76 0.85 -10.28 -11.99
C SER A 76 0.08 -10.77 -10.77
N ALA A 77 0.77 -11.42 -9.84
CA ALA A 77 0.18 -12.01 -8.65
C ALA A 77 1.07 -11.73 -7.44
N GLY A 78 0.48 -11.51 -6.27
CA GLY A 78 1.24 -11.24 -5.06
C GLY A 78 0.55 -11.74 -3.82
N ILE A 79 1.35 -11.94 -2.79
CA ILE A 79 0.92 -12.27 -1.44
C ILE A 79 1.73 -11.44 -0.46
N ALA A 80 1.11 -11.00 0.63
CA ALA A 80 1.80 -10.31 1.70
C ALA A 80 1.16 -10.63 3.04
N VAL A 81 2.00 -10.65 4.08
CA VAL A 81 1.57 -10.79 5.47
C VAL A 81 2.00 -9.54 6.22
N THR A 82 1.03 -8.84 6.80
CA THR A 82 1.24 -7.68 7.67
C THR A 82 1.25 -8.14 9.12
N ASP A 83 2.21 -7.63 9.90
CA ASP A 83 2.36 -7.92 11.32
C ASP A 83 2.47 -9.44 11.60
N LEU A 84 3.49 -10.09 11.02
CA LEU A 84 3.70 -11.55 10.96
C LEU A 84 3.53 -12.28 12.30
N PHE A 85 3.95 -11.66 13.41
CA PHE A 85 3.91 -12.24 14.76
C PHE A 85 2.70 -11.77 15.58
N GLY A 86 1.83 -10.95 15.00
CA GLY A 86 0.89 -10.13 15.74
C GLY A 86 1.62 -9.03 16.52
N VAL A 87 0.92 -7.92 16.76
CA VAL A 87 1.47 -6.78 17.48
C VAL A 87 0.74 -6.69 18.82
N HIS A 88 1.48 -6.86 19.90
CA HIS A 88 0.97 -6.74 21.26
C HIS A 88 1.39 -5.41 21.86
N THR A 89 0.45 -4.48 21.98
CA THR A 89 0.69 -3.17 22.56
C THR A 89 0.14 -3.14 23.98
N ARG A 90 1.03 -3.02 24.98
CA ARG A 90 0.64 -2.85 26.38
C ARG A 90 0.46 -1.38 26.71
N ILE A 91 -0.64 -1.04 27.38
CA ILE A 91 -0.97 0.31 27.79
C ILE A 91 -1.15 0.30 29.31
N GLY A 92 -0.25 0.99 30.01
CA GLY A 92 -0.15 0.86 31.46
C GLY A 92 0.19 -0.57 31.88
N GLU A 93 -0.29 -0.99 33.06
CA GLU A 93 0.00 -2.31 33.62
C GLU A 93 -1.03 -3.39 33.28
N ARG A 94 -2.23 -3.01 32.79
CA ARG A 94 -3.39 -3.93 32.76
C ARG A 94 -4.04 -4.15 31.39
N TYR A 95 -3.83 -3.25 30.42
CA TYR A 95 -4.47 -3.37 29.11
C TYR A 95 -3.47 -3.81 28.03
N THR A 96 -3.82 -4.86 27.27
CA THR A 96 -3.03 -5.32 26.11
C THR A 96 -3.92 -5.31 24.88
N ALA A 97 -3.63 -4.41 23.94
CA ALA A 97 -4.20 -4.47 22.59
C ALA A 97 -3.43 -5.50 21.77
N GLN A 98 -4.14 -6.38 21.07
CA GLN A 98 -3.54 -7.32 20.12
C GLN A 98 -4.01 -6.95 18.72
N LEU A 99 -3.08 -6.81 17.79
CA LEU A 99 -3.38 -6.74 16.36
C LEU A 99 -2.98 -8.09 15.76
N PRO A 100 -3.94 -8.90 15.29
CA PRO A 100 -3.64 -10.18 14.66
C PRO A 100 -2.98 -9.97 13.29
N PRO A 101 -2.18 -10.96 12.83
CA PRO A 101 -1.59 -10.92 11.50
C PRO A 101 -2.67 -10.77 10.42
N ARG A 102 -2.34 -10.04 9.36
CA ARG A 102 -3.21 -9.84 8.20
C ARG A 102 -2.58 -10.44 6.95
N TYR A 103 -3.27 -11.38 6.35
CA TYR A 103 -2.86 -12.02 5.11
C TYR A 103 -3.53 -11.30 3.95
N SER A 104 -2.80 -11.02 2.89
CA SER A 104 -3.32 -10.36 1.70
C SER A 104 -2.82 -11.02 0.43
N ALA A 105 -3.64 -10.97 -0.61
CA ALA A 105 -3.32 -11.50 -1.92
C ALA A 105 -3.83 -10.55 -3.01
N THR A 106 -3.07 -10.46 -4.11
CA THR A 106 -3.41 -9.67 -5.30
C THR A 106 -3.29 -10.54 -6.54
N LEU A 107 -4.15 -10.30 -7.51
CA LEU A 107 -4.05 -10.86 -8.84
C LEU A 107 -4.51 -9.83 -9.86
N SER A 108 -3.75 -9.64 -10.92
CA SER A 108 -4.11 -8.75 -12.01
C SER A 108 -3.69 -9.33 -13.34
N TYR A 109 -4.44 -8.99 -14.39
CA TYR A 109 -4.17 -9.46 -15.75
C TYR A 109 -4.17 -8.27 -16.70
N HIS A 110 -3.21 -8.22 -17.61
CA HIS A 110 -3.03 -7.16 -18.57
C HIS A 110 -3.54 -7.62 -19.93
N ILE A 111 -4.56 -6.93 -20.43
CA ILE A 111 -5.20 -7.17 -21.73
C ILE A 111 -4.93 -5.98 -22.63
N GLY A 112 -4.33 -6.20 -23.80
CA GLY A 112 -4.05 -5.15 -24.78
C GLY A 112 -2.57 -4.79 -24.87
N SER A 113 -2.28 -3.53 -25.16
CA SER A 113 -0.93 -3.01 -25.39
C SER A 113 -0.77 -1.62 -24.79
N ASP A 114 0.36 -1.42 -24.11
CA ASP A 114 0.75 -0.14 -23.52
C ASP A 114 0.79 1.03 -24.51
N VAL A 115 0.98 0.74 -25.81
CA VAL A 115 1.11 1.75 -26.86
C VAL A 115 -0.25 2.29 -27.33
N ALA A 116 -1.31 1.48 -27.26
CA ALA A 116 -2.65 1.87 -27.74
C ALA A 116 -3.64 1.96 -26.58
N TRP A 117 -4.09 0.81 -26.10
CA TRP A 117 -4.98 0.68 -24.97
C TRP A 117 -4.66 -0.60 -24.19
N ALA A 118 -4.81 -0.52 -22.88
CA ALA A 118 -4.57 -1.63 -21.97
C ALA A 118 -5.67 -1.67 -20.91
N PHE A 119 -6.38 -2.79 -20.80
CA PHE A 119 -7.31 -3.02 -19.71
C PHE A 119 -6.68 -3.95 -18.67
N VAL A 120 -6.69 -3.52 -17.41
CA VAL A 120 -6.09 -4.22 -16.28
C VAL A 120 -7.17 -4.49 -15.24
N PRO A 121 -7.88 -5.64 -15.33
CA PRO A 121 -8.63 -6.17 -14.21
C PRO A 121 -7.67 -6.61 -13.09
N ALA A 122 -8.04 -6.30 -11.86
CA ALA A 122 -7.33 -6.68 -10.66
C ALA A 122 -8.31 -7.09 -9.56
N ILE A 123 -7.92 -8.07 -8.77
CA ILE A 123 -8.59 -8.46 -7.54
C ILE A 123 -7.59 -8.41 -6.40
N TRP A 124 -8.08 -8.00 -5.23
CA TRP A 124 -7.35 -8.01 -3.99
C TRP A 124 -8.23 -8.65 -2.92
N GLY A 125 -7.60 -9.42 -2.04
CA GLY A 125 -8.26 -9.99 -0.87
C GLY A 125 -7.38 -9.83 0.35
N SER A 126 -7.99 -9.62 1.51
CA SER A 126 -7.30 -9.68 2.79
C SER A 126 -8.12 -10.41 3.84
N TYR A 127 -7.43 -11.15 4.69
CA TYR A 127 -7.99 -11.85 5.82
C TYR A 127 -7.23 -11.49 7.09
N SER A 128 -7.96 -11.15 8.14
CA SER A 128 -7.44 -11.00 9.49
C SER A 128 -8.50 -11.52 10.46
N GLN A 129 -8.06 -11.99 11.64
CA GLN A 129 -8.96 -12.57 12.64
C GLN A 129 -10.04 -11.58 13.10
N ASP A 130 -9.71 -10.28 13.18
CA ASP A 130 -10.63 -9.25 13.65
C ASP A 130 -11.52 -8.68 12.53
N GLU A 131 -10.91 -8.34 11.38
CA GLU A 131 -11.62 -7.70 10.25
C GLU A 131 -12.37 -8.70 9.36
N LYS A 132 -12.19 -10.01 9.57
CA LYS A 132 -12.69 -11.09 8.71
C LYS A 132 -12.18 -10.94 7.27
N TRP A 133 -12.87 -11.56 6.31
CA TRP A 133 -12.52 -11.50 4.89
C TRP A 133 -12.97 -10.18 4.25
N ARG A 134 -12.06 -9.52 3.55
CA ARG A 134 -12.32 -8.37 2.70
C ARG A 134 -11.80 -8.65 1.30
N SER A 135 -12.49 -8.12 0.31
CA SER A 135 -12.07 -8.25 -1.10
C SER A 135 -12.42 -7.00 -1.88
N GLU A 136 -11.62 -6.69 -2.88
CA GLU A 136 -11.83 -5.58 -3.80
C GLU A 136 -11.60 -6.07 -5.22
N VAL A 137 -12.51 -5.69 -6.12
CA VAL A 137 -12.35 -5.90 -7.56
C VAL A 137 -12.17 -4.54 -8.22
N ARG A 138 -11.18 -4.42 -9.09
CA ARG A 138 -10.85 -3.18 -9.79
C ARG A 138 -10.66 -3.45 -11.27
N GLY A 139 -11.12 -2.52 -12.12
CA GLY A 139 -10.80 -2.49 -13.54
C GLY A 139 -10.20 -1.14 -13.90
N THR A 140 -9.04 -1.13 -14.57
CA THR A 140 -8.42 0.10 -15.05
C THR A 140 -8.14 0.03 -16.53
N LEU A 141 -8.68 0.97 -17.30
CA LEU A 141 -8.37 1.18 -18.69
C LEU A 141 -7.29 2.25 -18.82
N TRP A 142 -6.20 1.90 -19.48
CA TRP A 142 -5.11 2.79 -19.86
C TRP A 142 -5.19 3.13 -21.34
N TYR A 143 -4.93 4.39 -21.67
CA TYR A 143 -4.80 4.90 -23.03
C TYR A 143 -3.40 5.49 -23.23
N HIS A 144 -2.66 4.95 -24.20
CA HIS A 144 -1.28 5.34 -24.52
C HIS A 144 -0.34 5.42 -23.30
N SER A 145 -0.57 4.60 -22.28
CA SER A 145 0.18 4.62 -21.00
C SER A 145 0.20 5.98 -20.27
N ARG A 146 -0.66 6.93 -20.68
CA ARG A 146 -0.71 8.31 -20.16
C ARG A 146 -1.96 8.57 -19.35
N ILE A 147 -3.11 8.12 -19.84
CA ILE A 147 -4.40 8.33 -19.19
C ILE A 147 -4.88 6.99 -18.68
N ALA A 148 -5.31 6.95 -17.42
CA ALA A 148 -5.98 5.82 -16.82
C ALA A 148 -7.34 6.24 -16.30
N LEU A 149 -8.36 5.44 -16.56
CA LEU A 149 -9.68 5.55 -15.96
C LEU A 149 -10.06 4.17 -15.43
N GLY A 150 -10.58 4.11 -14.22
CA GLY A 150 -11.01 2.85 -13.66
C GLY A 150 -12.03 2.99 -12.55
N SER A 151 -12.50 1.83 -12.13
CA SER A 151 -13.47 1.68 -11.06
C SER A 151 -13.03 0.58 -10.11
N SER A 152 -13.35 0.73 -8.84
CA SER A 152 -13.20 -0.29 -7.81
C SER A 152 -14.54 -0.59 -7.16
N TYR A 153 -14.71 -1.85 -6.76
CA TYR A 153 -15.86 -2.30 -5.99
C TYR A 153 -15.38 -3.15 -4.83
N ARG A 154 -15.76 -2.73 -3.63
CA ARG A 154 -15.52 -3.46 -2.39
C ARG A 154 -16.87 -3.93 -1.86
N PRO A 155 -17.22 -5.23 -1.97
CA PRO A 155 -18.54 -5.74 -1.66
C PRO A 155 -19.00 -5.36 -0.25
N GLY A 156 -20.16 -4.71 -0.17
CA GLY A 156 -20.75 -4.28 1.11
C GLY A 156 -19.99 -3.17 1.84
N GLU A 157 -19.02 -2.53 1.20
CA GLU A 157 -18.24 -1.44 1.78
C GLU A 157 -18.27 -0.16 0.94
N ALA A 158 -17.85 -0.23 -0.33
CA ALA A 158 -17.65 0.97 -1.14
C ALA A 158 -17.62 0.73 -2.66
N LEU A 159 -17.92 1.78 -3.40
CA LEU A 159 -17.74 1.92 -4.85
C LEU A 159 -16.80 3.08 -5.13
N GLY A 160 -15.77 2.85 -5.93
CA GLY A 160 -14.77 3.85 -6.26
C GLY A 160 -14.64 4.09 -7.76
N LEU A 161 -14.29 5.31 -8.11
CA LEU A 161 -13.85 5.71 -9.45
C LEU A 161 -12.50 6.42 -9.32
N HIS A 162 -11.57 6.10 -10.21
CA HIS A 162 -10.26 6.73 -10.24
C HIS A 162 -9.86 7.13 -11.66
N THR A 163 -9.17 8.25 -11.76
CA THR A 163 -8.53 8.73 -12.96
C THR A 163 -7.06 9.05 -12.68
N ARG A 164 -6.20 8.86 -13.67
CA ARG A 164 -4.79 9.20 -13.57
C ARG A 164 -4.29 9.74 -14.91
N LEU A 165 -3.48 10.78 -14.85
CA LEU A 165 -2.81 11.40 -15.99
C LEU A 165 -1.31 11.41 -15.74
N ARG A 166 -0.51 11.07 -16.75
CA ARG A 166 0.94 11.19 -16.76
C ARG A 166 1.37 12.21 -17.81
N LEU A 167 2.08 13.24 -17.36
CA LEU A 167 2.63 14.33 -18.15
C LEU A 167 4.16 14.32 -18.03
N GLY A 168 4.80 13.47 -18.82
CA GLY A 168 6.25 13.24 -18.73
C GLY A 168 6.62 12.63 -17.38
N GLU A 169 7.34 13.39 -16.56
CA GLU A 169 7.80 12.99 -15.23
C GLU A 169 6.75 13.18 -14.14
N LEU A 170 5.76 14.04 -14.39
CA LEU A 170 4.69 14.32 -13.44
C LEU A 170 3.51 13.36 -13.65
N SER A 171 2.91 12.92 -12.56
CA SER A 171 1.70 12.12 -12.55
C SER A 171 0.68 12.71 -11.58
N LEU A 172 -0.56 12.84 -12.04
CA LEU A 172 -1.68 13.32 -11.27
C LEU A 172 -2.73 12.22 -11.23
N GLY A 173 -3.21 11.88 -10.04
CA GLY A 173 -4.28 10.93 -9.81
C GLY A 173 -5.40 11.59 -9.03
N TYR A 174 -6.63 11.18 -9.30
CA TYR A 174 -7.79 11.55 -8.52
C TYR A 174 -8.67 10.33 -8.33
N GLN A 175 -9.14 10.11 -7.11
CA GLN A 175 -10.05 9.03 -6.76
C GLN A 175 -11.21 9.60 -5.96
N VAL A 176 -12.41 9.08 -6.26
CA VAL A 176 -13.60 9.29 -5.45
C VAL A 176 -14.12 7.93 -5.00
N GLU A 177 -14.43 7.80 -3.72
CA GLU A 177 -15.01 6.59 -3.14
C GLU A 177 -16.32 6.95 -2.43
N ARG A 178 -17.38 6.19 -2.71
CA ARG A 178 -18.68 6.29 -2.05
C ARG A 178 -18.88 5.06 -1.18
N SER A 179 -19.16 5.27 0.10
CA SER A 179 -19.55 4.15 0.96
C SER A 179 -20.90 3.57 0.53
N THR A 180 -21.04 2.25 0.60
CA THR A 180 -22.35 1.59 0.40
C THR A 180 -23.18 1.57 1.68
N ARG A 181 -22.54 1.77 2.84
CA ARG A 181 -23.21 1.77 4.16
C ARG A 181 -23.60 3.16 4.65
N SER A 182 -22.94 4.21 4.14
CA SER A 182 -23.28 5.59 4.43
C SER A 182 -23.37 6.41 3.15
N SER A 183 -24.00 7.58 3.20
CA SER A 183 -24.00 8.54 2.09
C SER A 183 -22.69 9.35 2.00
N SER A 184 -21.60 8.87 2.61
CA SER A 184 -20.32 9.57 2.67
C SER A 184 -19.55 9.41 1.36
N PHE A 185 -18.91 10.51 0.93
CA PHE A 185 -18.00 10.56 -0.19
C PHE A 185 -16.59 10.91 0.31
N TYR A 186 -15.61 10.21 -0.24
CA TYR A 186 -14.20 10.42 0.04
C TYR A 186 -13.51 10.80 -1.26
N HIS A 187 -12.68 11.83 -1.21
CA HIS A 187 -11.92 12.33 -2.36
C HIS A 187 -10.44 12.28 -2.03
N GLU A 188 -9.65 11.70 -2.93
CA GLU A 188 -8.21 11.57 -2.77
C GLU A 188 -7.51 12.11 -4.01
N LEU A 189 -6.51 12.96 -3.81
CA LEU A 189 -5.66 13.49 -4.86
C LEU A 189 -4.25 12.95 -4.68
N LEU A 190 -3.69 12.36 -5.73
CA LEU A 190 -2.36 11.79 -5.74
C LEU A 190 -1.47 12.60 -6.69
N LEU A 191 -0.36 13.14 -6.19
CA LEU A 191 0.65 13.80 -7.01
C LEU A 191 1.95 13.01 -6.93
N GLY A 192 2.49 12.61 -8.07
CA GLY A 192 3.75 11.88 -8.17
C GLY A 192 4.70 12.56 -9.13
N TYR A 193 5.99 12.52 -8.82
CA TYR A 193 7.06 13.02 -9.67
C TYR A 193 8.13 11.95 -9.82
N THR A 194 8.48 11.63 -11.05
CA THR A 194 9.52 10.66 -11.39
C THR A 194 10.79 11.42 -11.69
N LEU A 195 11.81 11.28 -10.84
CA LEU A 195 13.11 11.87 -11.12
C LEU A 195 13.67 11.29 -12.43
N PRO A 196 14.14 12.13 -13.37
CA PRO A 196 14.87 11.65 -14.52
C PRO A 196 16.11 10.93 -14.01
N HIS A 197 16.15 9.61 -14.15
CA HIS A 197 17.40 8.90 -14.04
C HIS A 197 18.21 9.28 -15.28
N GLY A 198 19.25 10.10 -15.08
CA GLY A 198 20.21 10.38 -16.13
C GLY A 198 20.68 9.06 -16.71
N ARG A 199 20.32 8.79 -17.98
CA ARG A 199 21.04 7.81 -18.78
C ARG A 199 22.51 8.22 -18.66
N THR A 200 23.31 7.48 -17.92
CA THR A 200 24.75 7.51 -18.12
C THR A 200 24.93 7.26 -19.60
N LYS A 201 25.30 8.30 -20.35
CA LYS A 201 25.72 8.15 -21.74
C LYS A 201 26.85 7.13 -21.67
N HIS A 202 26.58 5.90 -22.10
CA HIS A 202 27.60 4.98 -22.55
C HIS A 202 28.24 5.68 -23.75
N THR A 203 29.20 6.57 -23.47
CA THR A 203 30.12 7.05 -24.48
C THR A 203 31.05 5.87 -24.65
N GLU A 204 30.79 5.05 -25.68
CA GLU A 204 31.78 4.06 -26.09
C GLU A 204 33.13 4.77 -26.20
N PRO A 205 34.20 4.27 -25.55
CA PRO A 205 35.52 4.85 -25.71
C PRO A 205 35.91 4.69 -27.17
N ARG A 206 35.77 5.76 -27.94
CA ARG A 206 36.21 5.85 -29.33
C ARG A 206 37.73 5.78 -29.31
N TYR A 207 38.28 4.58 -29.53
CA TYR A 207 39.73 4.40 -29.66
C TYR A 207 40.16 5.04 -30.98
N LYS A 208 40.77 6.22 -30.92
CA LYS A 208 41.34 6.89 -32.08
C LYS A 208 42.80 6.46 -32.18
N SER A 209 43.10 5.53 -33.09
CA SER A 209 44.48 5.14 -33.40
C SER A 209 45.26 6.34 -33.93
N ILE A 210 46.28 6.79 -33.20
CA ILE A 210 47.26 7.77 -33.69
C ILE A 210 48.30 6.97 -34.48
N ARG A 211 48.37 7.17 -35.80
CA ARG A 211 49.56 6.78 -36.58
C ARG A 211 50.60 7.87 -36.37
N LEU A 212 51.73 7.51 -35.79
CA LEU A 212 52.95 8.30 -35.88
C LEU A 212 53.52 8.04 -37.28
N LEU A 213 53.62 9.11 -38.08
CA LEU A 213 54.42 9.17 -39.30
C LEU A 213 55.77 9.79 -38.97
#